data_AF-A0A7W6M863-F1
#
_entry.id   AF-A0A7W6M863-F1
#
_cell.length_a   1.000
_cell.length_b   1.000
_cell.length_c   1.000
_cell.angle_alpha   90.00
_cell.angle_beta   90.00
_cell.angle_gamma   90.00
#
_symmetry.space_group_name_H-M   'P 1'
#
loop_
_entity.id
_entity.type
_entity.pdbx_description
1 polymer ?
#
loop_
_entity_poly.entity_id
_entity_poly.type
_entity_poly.pdbx_seq_one_letter_code
_entity_poly.pdbx_strand_id
1 'polypeptide(L)'
;MKMQWMIQAAAIALFAVPAVAENTVRPKARATVVEASHSADLSTDVTPSVAEAAQDLSVLPPRFDTHLRPPARRGNLPRTRFQHKGGHALWTRAALSALKQHGKPLVNLVPADIQNWCPNYPLADDATRRAFWVGFLSALSKHESTYKASAVGGGGLWYGLLQILPSTARGYKCNVGTGEALKNGAANLSCAVRIMAHTVPRDGVIHGYKGKRGQGVTADWGPMHSSAKRRDMAGWLKRQNYCKPVNATRPRSRP
;
A
#
# COMPACT_ATOMS: atom_id res chain seq x y z
N MET A 1 73.53 4.10 -23.22
CA MET A 1 72.86 2.80 -22.94
C MET A 1 71.41 2.90 -23.43
N LYS A 2 71.01 1.95 -24.27
CA LYS A 2 69.69 1.79 -24.91
C LYS A 2 68.66 1.17 -23.95
N MET A 3 67.37 1.47 -24.13
CA MET A 3 66.20 0.58 -23.92
C MET A 3 64.95 1.41 -24.26
N GLN A 4 64.47 1.46 -25.52
CA GLN A 4 63.68 0.46 -26.28
C GLN A 4 62.39 0.03 -25.57
N TRP A 5 61.28 0.40 -26.22
CA TRP A 5 59.88 0.20 -25.87
C TRP A 5 59.46 -1.28 -25.90
N MET A 6 58.54 -1.67 -25.02
CA MET A 6 57.59 -2.76 -25.28
C MET A 6 56.23 -2.45 -24.63
N ILE A 7 55.25 -2.13 -25.48
CA ILE A 7 53.83 -2.14 -25.17
C ILE A 7 53.39 -3.61 -25.25
N GLN A 8 53.03 -4.22 -24.13
CA GLN A 8 52.35 -5.53 -24.14
C GLN A 8 50.85 -5.31 -24.28
N ALA A 9 50.31 -5.70 -25.44
CA ALA A 9 48.88 -5.88 -25.65
C ALA A 9 48.46 -7.21 -25.04
N ALA A 10 47.73 -7.17 -23.92
CA ALA A 10 47.07 -8.34 -23.36
C ALA A 10 45.74 -8.56 -24.09
N ALA A 11 45.69 -9.55 -24.97
CA ALA A 11 44.45 -10.04 -25.57
C ALA A 11 43.61 -10.75 -24.49
N ILE A 12 42.56 -10.09 -24.02
CA ILE A 12 41.54 -10.73 -23.17
C ILE A 12 40.60 -11.50 -24.10
N ALA A 13 40.74 -12.82 -24.12
CA ALA A 13 39.81 -13.72 -24.77
C ALA A 13 38.44 -13.66 -24.06
N LEU A 14 37.40 -13.24 -24.79
CA LEU A 14 36.02 -13.43 -24.37
C LEU A 14 35.68 -14.92 -24.42
N PHE A 15 35.60 -15.56 -23.25
CA PHE A 15 34.91 -16.85 -23.13
C PHE A 15 33.41 -16.60 -23.00
N ALA A 16 32.66 -16.98 -24.03
CA ALA A 16 31.21 -17.06 -23.96
C ALA A 16 30.82 -18.28 -23.09
N VAL A 17 30.32 -18.02 -21.89
CA VAL A 17 29.69 -19.05 -21.05
C VAL A 17 28.24 -19.22 -21.54
N PRO A 18 27.79 -20.43 -21.91
CA PRO A 18 26.38 -20.65 -22.20
C PRO A 18 25.59 -20.56 -20.88
N ALA A 19 24.63 -19.65 -20.83
CA ALA A 19 23.67 -19.59 -19.74
C ALA A 19 22.75 -20.81 -19.81
N VAL A 20 22.89 -21.73 -18.86
CA VAL A 20 21.91 -22.80 -18.63
C VAL A 20 20.73 -22.17 -17.89
N ALA A 21 19.56 -22.16 -18.53
CA ALA A 21 18.34 -21.67 -17.93
C ALA A 21 17.86 -22.61 -16.82
N GLU A 22 17.88 -22.14 -15.56
CA GLU A 22 17.24 -22.83 -14.45
C GLU A 22 15.71 -22.84 -14.66
N ASN A 23 15.18 -24.05 -14.72
CA ASN A 23 13.79 -24.35 -14.99
C ASN A 23 12.95 -23.99 -13.75
N THR A 24 12.45 -22.76 -13.67
CA THR A 24 11.50 -22.36 -12.63
C THR A 24 10.17 -23.08 -12.85
N VAL A 25 9.79 -23.89 -11.87
CA VAL A 25 8.53 -24.65 -11.82
C VAL A 25 7.36 -23.68 -11.92
N ARG A 26 6.81 -23.55 -13.13
CA ARG A 26 5.54 -22.88 -13.40
C ARG A 26 4.39 -23.80 -12.97
N PRO A 27 3.41 -23.34 -12.18
CA PRO A 27 2.22 -24.15 -11.93
C PRO A 27 1.50 -24.38 -13.26
N LYS A 28 1.31 -25.66 -13.60
CA LYS A 28 0.64 -26.12 -14.81
C LYS A 28 -0.81 -25.61 -14.79
N ALA A 29 -1.19 -24.85 -15.81
CA ALA A 29 -2.58 -24.47 -16.01
C ALA A 29 -3.44 -25.75 -16.09
N ARG A 30 -4.59 -25.73 -15.40
CA ARG A 30 -5.57 -26.82 -15.40
C ARG A 30 -5.93 -27.14 -16.86
N ALA A 31 -5.85 -28.42 -17.23
CA ALA A 31 -6.19 -28.90 -18.55
C ALA A 31 -7.61 -28.45 -18.92
N THR A 32 -7.74 -27.86 -20.10
CA THR A 32 -8.99 -27.66 -20.81
C THR A 32 -9.67 -29.01 -20.98
N VAL A 33 -10.95 -29.07 -20.60
CA VAL A 33 -11.78 -30.25 -20.85
C VAL A 33 -11.83 -30.46 -22.36
N VAL A 34 -11.41 -31.65 -22.79
CA VAL A 34 -11.52 -32.12 -24.17
C VAL A 34 -13.00 -32.34 -24.44
N GLU A 35 -13.54 -31.58 -25.39
CA GLU A 35 -14.87 -31.78 -25.94
C GLU A 35 -14.83 -33.07 -26.77
N ALA A 36 -15.51 -34.10 -26.28
CA ALA A 36 -15.58 -35.38 -26.95
C ALA A 36 -16.55 -35.26 -28.14
N SER A 37 -16.00 -35.15 -29.34
CA SER A 37 -16.72 -35.29 -30.60
C SER A 37 -17.28 -36.71 -30.71
N HIS A 38 -18.59 -36.86 -30.53
CA HIS A 38 -19.32 -38.04 -30.97
C HIS A 38 -19.91 -37.75 -32.34
N SER A 39 -19.31 -38.35 -33.37
CA SER A 39 -19.89 -38.47 -34.70
C SER A 39 -21.01 -39.49 -34.63
N ALA A 40 -22.25 -39.07 -34.85
CA ALA A 40 -23.37 -39.95 -35.15
C ALA A 40 -24.00 -39.51 -36.46
N ASP A 41 -24.24 -40.52 -37.29
CA ASP A 41 -24.58 -40.47 -38.70
C ASP A 41 -25.91 -39.76 -39.01
N LEU A 42 -25.99 -39.33 -40.27
CA LEU A 42 -27.03 -38.52 -40.90
C LEU A 42 -28.35 -39.28 -41.16
N SER A 43 -29.49 -38.60 -40.93
CA SER A 43 -30.73 -38.58 -41.76
C SER A 43 -32.04 -38.80 -40.97
N THR A 44 -32.83 -37.73 -40.79
CA THR A 44 -34.07 -37.43 -41.53
C THR A 44 -34.93 -36.39 -40.80
N ASP A 45 -35.40 -35.43 -41.59
CA ASP A 45 -36.44 -34.41 -41.37
C ASP A 45 -37.15 -34.38 -40.01
N VAL A 46 -36.83 -33.36 -39.22
CA VAL A 46 -37.79 -32.75 -38.28
C VAL A 46 -37.60 -31.24 -38.34
N THR A 47 -38.59 -30.54 -38.86
CA THR A 47 -38.72 -29.08 -38.79
C THR A 47 -39.08 -28.69 -37.35
N PRO A 48 -38.29 -27.85 -36.65
CA PRO A 48 -38.76 -27.20 -35.44
C PRO A 48 -39.25 -25.79 -35.79
N SER A 49 -40.55 -25.63 -35.62
CA SER A 49 -41.23 -24.34 -35.50
C SER A 49 -40.46 -23.41 -34.56
N VAL A 50 -40.21 -22.19 -35.03
CA VAL A 50 -39.76 -21.03 -34.26
C VAL A 50 -40.74 -20.76 -33.12
N ALA A 51 -40.39 -21.20 -31.92
CA ALA A 51 -40.86 -20.64 -30.66
C ALA A 51 -39.64 -20.45 -29.76
N GLU A 52 -38.90 -19.38 -30.03
CA GLU A 52 -37.73 -18.94 -29.29
C GLU A 52 -38.19 -18.44 -27.92
N ALA A 53 -38.26 -19.36 -26.96
CA ALA A 53 -38.38 -18.99 -25.55
C ALA A 53 -37.04 -18.39 -25.11
N ALA A 54 -36.93 -17.07 -25.19
CA ALA A 54 -35.87 -16.31 -24.55
C ALA A 54 -35.88 -16.65 -23.05
N GLN A 55 -34.97 -17.54 -22.62
CA GLN A 55 -34.77 -17.79 -21.21
C GLN A 55 -34.08 -16.57 -20.62
N ASP A 56 -34.86 -15.82 -19.86
CA ASP A 56 -34.43 -14.75 -18.99
C ASP A 56 -33.27 -15.23 -18.11
N LEU A 57 -32.07 -14.71 -18.35
CA LEU A 57 -30.87 -14.94 -17.54
C LEU A 57 -30.92 -14.16 -16.21
N SER A 58 -32.08 -13.62 -15.82
CA SER A 58 -32.26 -12.97 -14.54
C SER A 58 -32.15 -14.00 -13.39
N VAL A 59 -30.94 -14.06 -12.84
CA VAL A 59 -30.63 -14.53 -11.49
C VAL A 59 -31.08 -15.97 -11.21
N LEU A 60 -30.40 -16.93 -11.84
CA LEU A 60 -30.32 -18.26 -11.25
C LEU A 60 -29.67 -18.12 -9.86
N PRO A 61 -30.32 -18.58 -8.77
CA PRO A 61 -29.67 -18.62 -7.47
C PRO A 61 -28.40 -19.49 -7.61
N PRO A 62 -27.31 -19.18 -6.87
CA PRO A 62 -26.12 -20.01 -6.91
C PRO A 62 -26.54 -21.45 -6.63
N ARG A 63 -26.19 -22.38 -7.52
CA ARG A 63 -26.51 -23.83 -7.42
C ARG A 63 -25.86 -24.52 -6.20
N PHE A 64 -25.27 -23.74 -5.29
CA PHE A 64 -24.61 -24.20 -4.09
C PHE A 64 -25.03 -23.31 -2.92
N ASP A 65 -26.03 -23.76 -2.17
CA ASP A 65 -26.25 -23.30 -0.80
C ASP A 65 -25.14 -23.88 0.09
N THR A 66 -24.03 -23.15 0.16
CA THR A 66 -22.96 -23.47 1.10
C THR A 66 -23.29 -22.85 2.45
N HIS A 67 -23.85 -23.65 3.37
CA HIS A 67 -23.97 -23.29 4.79
C HIS A 67 -22.61 -23.01 5.46
N LEU A 68 -21.52 -23.43 4.82
CA LEU A 68 -20.15 -23.20 5.23
C LEU A 68 -19.59 -21.93 4.60
N ARG A 69 -20.01 -20.76 5.10
CA ARG A 69 -19.27 -19.52 4.83
C ARG A 69 -17.99 -19.56 5.66
N PRO A 70 -16.78 -19.47 5.07
CA PRO A 70 -15.56 -19.33 5.86
C PRO A 70 -15.75 -18.17 6.84
N PRO A 71 -15.47 -18.36 8.14
CA PRO A 71 -15.63 -17.28 9.10
C PRO A 71 -14.81 -16.10 8.60
N ALA A 72 -15.43 -14.91 8.61
CA ALA A 72 -14.76 -13.70 8.17
C ALA A 72 -13.47 -13.54 8.98
N ARG A 73 -12.33 -13.84 8.36
CA ARG A 73 -11.04 -13.69 9.01
C ARG A 73 -10.91 -12.22 9.37
N ARG A 74 -10.81 -11.91 10.66
CA ARG A 74 -10.42 -10.56 11.08
C ARG A 74 -9.06 -10.32 10.44
N GLY A 75 -9.03 -9.51 9.38
CA GLY A 75 -7.77 -9.14 8.74
C GLY A 75 -6.85 -8.64 9.84
N ASN A 76 -5.61 -9.13 9.86
CA ASN A 76 -4.60 -8.67 10.80
C ASN A 76 -4.24 -7.22 10.43
N LEU A 77 -5.11 -6.29 10.80
CA LEU A 77 -4.93 -4.87 10.56
C LEU A 77 -3.96 -4.33 11.61
N PRO A 78 -2.99 -3.51 11.22
CA PRO A 78 -2.09 -2.90 12.18
C PRO A 78 -2.88 -2.05 13.17
N ARG A 79 -2.40 -2.00 14.41
CA ARG A 79 -2.96 -1.11 15.43
C ARG A 79 -2.88 0.34 14.95
N THR A 80 -4.00 1.05 15.00
CA THR A 80 -4.09 2.45 14.57
C THR A 80 -4.70 3.30 15.67
N ARG A 81 -4.33 4.58 15.70
CA ARG A 81 -4.79 5.49 16.74
C ARG A 81 -6.27 5.85 16.59
N PHE A 82 -6.80 5.81 15.37
CA PHE A 82 -8.21 6.03 15.06
C PHE A 82 -9.08 4.76 15.16
N GLN A 83 -8.57 3.64 15.67
CA GLN A 83 -9.30 2.35 15.65
C GLN A 83 -10.65 2.37 16.39
N HIS A 84 -10.86 3.36 17.24
CA HIS A 84 -12.10 3.60 17.98
C HIS A 84 -13.17 4.32 17.13
N LYS A 85 -12.85 4.74 15.90
CA LYS A 85 -13.78 5.44 15.00
C LYS A 85 -14.48 4.45 14.08
N GLY A 86 -15.78 4.66 13.83
CA GLY A 86 -16.50 3.96 12.77
C GLY A 86 -15.80 4.12 11.41
N GLY A 87 -15.73 3.05 10.62
CA GLY A 87 -15.07 3.05 9.31
C GLY A 87 -13.55 2.88 9.33
N HIS A 88 -12.90 2.83 10.51
CA HIS A 88 -11.44 2.73 10.61
C HIS A 88 -10.86 1.53 9.85
N ALA A 89 -11.57 0.40 9.80
CA ALA A 89 -11.10 -0.80 9.13
C ALA A 89 -10.99 -0.59 7.61
N LEU A 90 -11.95 0.13 7.00
CA LEU A 90 -11.90 0.50 5.59
C LEU A 90 -10.75 1.47 5.33
N TRP A 91 -10.59 2.49 6.16
CA TRP A 91 -9.49 3.46 6.05
C TRP A 91 -8.13 2.78 6.13
N THR A 92 -7.97 1.86 7.09
CA THR A 92 -6.73 1.09 7.29
C THR A 92 -6.42 0.23 6.07
N ARG A 93 -7.41 -0.51 5.53
CA ARG A 93 -7.21 -1.34 4.33
C ARG A 93 -6.87 -0.50 3.10
N ALA A 94 -7.54 0.63 2.92
CA ALA A 94 -7.26 1.54 1.81
C ALA A 94 -5.85 2.13 1.90
N ALA A 95 -5.41 2.56 3.08
CA ALA A 95 -4.05 3.04 3.30
C ALA A 95 -3.00 1.93 3.06
N LEU A 96 -3.25 0.70 3.53
CA LEU A 96 -2.38 -0.45 3.23
C LEU A 96 -2.32 -0.74 1.72
N SER A 97 -3.44 -0.66 1.01
CA SER A 97 -3.49 -0.86 -0.44
C SER A 97 -2.71 0.23 -1.18
N ALA A 98 -2.88 1.50 -0.78
CA ALA A 98 -2.14 2.63 -1.32
C ALA A 98 -0.62 2.43 -1.14
N LEU A 99 -0.19 2.00 0.05
CA LEU A 99 1.23 1.74 0.35
C LEU A 99 1.82 0.54 -0.40
N LYS A 100 0.99 -0.43 -0.82
CA LYS A 100 1.42 -1.53 -1.71
C LYS A 100 1.61 -1.08 -3.16
N GLN A 101 0.94 -0.01 -3.57
CA GLN A 101 0.91 0.50 -4.93
C GLN A 101 1.70 1.81 -5.04
N HIS A 102 1.04 2.95 -5.17
CA HIS A 102 1.68 4.25 -5.37
C HIS A 102 2.50 4.74 -4.17
N GLY A 103 2.32 4.14 -3.00
CA GLY A 103 3.13 4.40 -1.81
C GLY A 103 4.38 3.52 -1.69
N LYS A 104 4.69 2.65 -2.66
CA LYS A 104 5.85 1.76 -2.59
C LYS A 104 7.20 2.48 -2.36
N PRO A 105 7.47 3.65 -2.98
CA PRO A 105 8.71 4.40 -2.70
C PRO A 105 8.88 4.77 -1.21
N LEU A 106 7.76 5.07 -0.53
CA LEU A 106 7.73 5.40 0.89
C LEU A 106 8.11 4.20 1.79
N VAL A 107 7.71 2.99 1.37
CA VAL A 107 7.99 1.73 2.09
C VAL A 107 9.43 1.27 1.86
N ASN A 108 9.94 1.46 0.64
CA ASN A 108 11.28 1.04 0.26
C ASN A 108 12.37 1.89 0.94
N LEU A 109 12.10 3.18 1.17
CA LEU A 109 13.02 4.08 1.84
C LEU A 109 13.12 3.76 3.35
N VAL A 110 14.33 3.86 3.88
CA VAL A 110 14.61 4.02 5.31
C VAL A 110 14.96 5.49 5.57
N PRO A 111 14.05 6.30 6.13
CA PRO A 111 14.33 7.71 6.40
C PRO A 111 15.50 7.89 7.38
N ALA A 112 16.33 8.92 7.19
CA ALA A 112 17.51 9.13 8.05
C ALA A 112 17.14 9.38 9.52
N ASP A 113 15.98 9.97 9.79
CA ASP A 113 15.46 10.25 11.13
C ASP A 113 14.56 9.13 11.68
N ILE A 114 14.49 7.96 11.03
CA ILE A 114 13.51 6.91 11.37
C ILE A 114 13.65 6.40 12.80
N GLN A 115 14.86 6.42 13.39
CA GLN A 115 15.10 6.02 14.78
C GLN A 115 14.31 6.88 15.78
N ASN A 116 13.99 8.13 15.42
CA ASN A 116 13.17 9.01 16.24
C ASN A 116 11.70 8.58 16.26
N TRP A 117 11.25 7.80 15.27
CA TRP A 117 9.86 7.42 15.06
C TRP A 117 9.59 5.94 15.33
N CYS A 118 10.49 5.05 14.88
CA CYS A 118 10.28 3.61 14.87
C CYS A 118 11.63 2.85 14.80
N PRO A 119 12.22 2.48 15.96
CA PRO A 119 13.55 1.88 15.99
C PRO A 119 13.68 0.55 15.22
N ASN A 120 12.62 -0.25 15.17
CA ASN A 120 12.60 -1.52 14.43
C ASN A 120 12.46 -1.37 12.90
N TYR A 121 12.16 -0.17 12.38
CA TYR A 121 11.85 0.03 10.96
C TYR A 121 12.94 -0.42 9.98
N PRO A 122 14.26 -0.21 10.23
CA PRO A 122 15.29 -0.67 9.29
C PRO A 122 15.31 -2.19 9.11
N LEU A 123 14.98 -2.94 10.17
CA LEU A 123 14.94 -4.41 10.20
C LEU A 123 13.57 -4.99 9.79
N ALA A 124 12.58 -4.12 9.60
CA ALA A 124 11.21 -4.51 9.32
C ALA A 124 11.03 -4.91 7.85
N ASP A 125 10.21 -5.94 7.62
CA ASP A 125 9.72 -6.31 6.30
C ASP A 125 8.71 -5.28 5.76
N ASP A 126 8.37 -5.40 4.47
CA ASP A 126 7.41 -4.50 3.81
C ASP A 126 6.06 -4.42 4.54
N ALA A 127 5.56 -5.53 5.09
CA ALA A 127 4.29 -5.55 5.80
C ALA A 127 4.36 -4.68 7.08
N THR A 128 5.44 -4.81 7.85
CA THR A 128 5.68 -4.07 9.08
C THR A 128 5.98 -2.59 8.80
N ARG A 129 6.72 -2.27 7.74
CA ARG A 129 6.93 -0.88 7.30
C ARG A 129 5.63 -0.22 6.87
N ARG A 130 4.74 -0.94 6.17
CA ARG A 130 3.39 -0.44 5.86
C ARG A 130 2.57 -0.22 7.12
N ALA A 131 2.65 -1.13 8.10
CA ALA A 131 2.00 -0.97 9.39
C ALA A 131 2.45 0.32 10.11
N PHE A 132 3.75 0.63 10.06
CA PHE A 132 4.28 1.89 10.56
C PHE A 132 3.62 3.10 9.89
N TRP A 133 3.61 3.16 8.56
CA TRP A 133 3.06 4.31 7.84
C TRP A 133 1.56 4.50 8.06
N VAL A 134 0.77 3.41 8.12
CA VAL A 134 -0.65 3.51 8.50
C VAL A 134 -0.80 4.01 9.94
N GLY A 135 0.04 3.51 10.85
CA GLY A 135 0.14 4.01 12.20
C GLY A 135 0.44 5.51 12.24
N PHE A 136 1.41 5.96 11.45
CA PHE A 136 1.82 7.36 11.36
C PHE A 136 0.67 8.25 10.89
N LEU A 137 0.01 7.88 9.79
CA LEU A 137 -1.18 8.58 9.28
C LEU A 137 -2.28 8.66 10.34
N SER A 138 -2.50 7.58 11.08
CA SER A 138 -3.48 7.57 12.16
C SER A 138 -3.09 8.52 13.30
N ALA A 139 -1.80 8.60 13.66
CA ALA A 139 -1.31 9.52 14.68
C ALA A 139 -1.41 10.98 14.24
N LEU A 140 -1.10 11.26 12.97
CA LEU A 140 -1.20 12.59 12.36
C LEU A 140 -2.66 13.07 12.32
N SER A 141 -3.60 12.20 11.96
CA SER A 141 -5.04 12.56 11.88
C SER A 141 -5.64 13.00 13.23
N LYS A 142 -5.02 12.65 14.36
CA LYS A 142 -5.37 13.23 15.67
C LYS A 142 -5.21 14.75 15.65
N HIS A 143 -4.06 15.20 15.15
CA HIS A 143 -3.61 16.58 15.23
C HIS A 143 -4.12 17.45 14.10
N GLU A 144 -4.60 16.82 13.02
CA GLU A 144 -5.23 17.49 11.88
C GLU A 144 -6.74 17.64 12.07
N SER A 145 -7.45 16.54 12.36
CA SER A 145 -8.92 16.51 12.35
C SER A 145 -9.55 15.92 13.61
N THR A 146 -8.74 15.52 14.59
CA THR A 146 -9.22 14.71 15.72
C THR A 146 -9.96 13.44 15.23
N TYR A 147 -9.40 12.80 14.20
CA TYR A 147 -9.95 11.58 13.57
C TYR A 147 -11.32 11.76 12.90
N LYS A 148 -11.69 12.98 12.50
CA LYS A 148 -12.97 13.28 11.85
C LYS A 148 -12.82 13.28 10.33
N ALA A 149 -13.32 12.23 9.67
CA ALA A 149 -13.22 12.12 8.22
C ALA A 149 -14.06 13.17 7.46
N SER A 150 -15.14 13.69 8.04
CA SER A 150 -15.95 14.75 7.44
C SER A 150 -15.45 16.17 7.77
N ALA A 151 -14.33 16.31 8.48
CA ALA A 151 -13.84 17.61 8.93
C ALA A 151 -13.54 18.55 7.75
N VAL A 152 -13.92 19.81 7.92
CA VAL A 152 -13.53 20.90 7.05
C VAL A 152 -12.91 21.98 7.91
N GLY A 153 -11.67 22.37 7.62
CA GLY A 153 -10.90 23.34 8.40
C GLY A 153 -10.33 24.48 7.56
N GLY A 154 -9.65 25.40 8.23
CA GLY A 154 -9.03 26.59 7.63
C GLY A 154 -10.00 27.41 6.78
N GLY A 155 -11.19 27.72 7.34
CA GLY A 155 -12.19 28.55 6.65
C GLY A 155 -12.90 27.87 5.47
N GLY A 156 -12.94 26.54 5.40
CA GLY A 156 -13.60 25.82 4.31
C GLY A 156 -12.66 25.27 3.24
N LEU A 157 -11.34 25.33 3.47
CA LEU A 157 -10.34 25.03 2.45
C LEU A 157 -9.74 23.63 2.57
N TRP A 158 -9.65 23.08 3.78
CA TRP A 158 -8.93 21.83 4.04
C TRP A 158 -9.88 20.72 4.48
N TYR A 159 -9.71 19.53 3.91
CA TYR A 159 -10.74 18.49 4.00
C TYR A 159 -10.23 17.17 4.56
N GLY A 160 -11.09 16.55 5.36
CA GLY A 160 -10.99 15.19 5.84
C GLY A 160 -9.93 14.92 6.90
N LEU A 161 -9.59 13.63 7.04
CA LEU A 161 -8.77 13.11 8.14
C LEU A 161 -7.43 13.83 8.29
N LEU A 162 -6.80 14.17 7.16
CA LEU A 162 -5.49 14.79 7.11
C LEU A 162 -5.52 16.19 6.52
N GLN A 163 -6.70 16.85 6.53
CA GLN A 163 -6.88 18.24 6.16
C GLN A 163 -6.13 18.57 4.86
N ILE A 164 -6.56 17.96 3.74
CA ILE A 164 -5.93 18.14 2.43
C ILE A 164 -6.70 19.18 1.63
N LEU A 165 -5.98 20.10 0.98
CA LEU A 165 -6.53 21.10 0.07
C LEU A 165 -6.84 20.45 -1.30
N PRO A 166 -8.01 20.72 -1.92
CA PRO A 166 -8.36 20.13 -3.22
C PRO A 166 -7.35 20.41 -4.34
N SER A 167 -6.74 21.61 -4.38
CA SER A 167 -5.71 21.93 -5.36
C SER A 167 -4.42 21.12 -5.16
N THR A 168 -4.00 20.90 -3.91
CA THR A 168 -2.88 20.01 -3.56
C THR A 168 -3.16 18.59 -4.03
N ALA A 169 -4.37 18.07 -3.75
CA ALA A 169 -4.77 16.73 -4.20
C ALA A 169 -4.67 16.59 -5.74
N ARG A 170 -5.12 17.60 -6.49
CA ARG A 170 -4.97 17.63 -7.95
C ARG A 170 -3.50 17.74 -8.39
N GLY A 171 -2.70 18.56 -7.73
CA GLY A 171 -1.27 18.73 -8.03
C GLY A 171 -0.48 17.43 -7.88
N TYR A 172 -0.78 16.65 -6.85
CA TYR A 172 -0.23 15.30 -6.66
C TYR A 172 -0.97 14.21 -7.43
N LYS A 173 -1.92 14.58 -8.31
CA LYS A 173 -2.70 13.67 -9.15
C LYS A 173 -3.43 12.60 -8.32
N CYS A 174 -3.96 12.96 -7.16
CA CYS A 174 -4.81 12.09 -6.34
C CYS A 174 -6.07 11.68 -7.12
N ASN A 175 -6.61 10.49 -6.82
CA ASN A 175 -7.82 10.00 -7.48
C ASN A 175 -9.06 10.86 -7.16
N VAL A 176 -8.99 11.65 -6.09
CA VAL A 176 -10.00 12.63 -5.70
C VAL A 176 -9.37 14.02 -5.71
N GLY A 177 -10.13 15.01 -6.19
CA GLY A 177 -9.65 16.39 -6.35
C GLY A 177 -10.64 17.47 -5.91
N THR A 178 -11.72 17.09 -5.23
CA THR A 178 -12.76 17.99 -4.69
C THR A 178 -12.84 17.87 -3.17
N GLY A 179 -13.35 18.91 -2.50
CA GLY A 179 -13.50 18.92 -1.04
C GLY A 179 -14.41 17.81 -0.52
N GLU A 180 -15.59 17.63 -1.16
CA GLU A 180 -16.53 16.55 -0.79
C GLU A 180 -15.90 15.16 -0.94
N ALA A 181 -15.20 14.89 -2.05
CA ALA A 181 -14.55 13.61 -2.24
C ALA A 181 -13.42 13.36 -1.21
N LEU A 182 -12.77 14.42 -0.72
CA LEU A 182 -11.75 14.35 0.34
C LEU A 182 -12.34 14.10 1.74
N LYS A 183 -13.66 14.22 1.96
CA LYS A 183 -14.32 13.77 3.19
C LYS A 183 -14.41 12.25 3.30
N ASN A 184 -14.18 11.52 2.20
CA ASN A 184 -14.04 10.07 2.27
C ASN A 184 -12.68 9.71 2.90
N GLY A 185 -12.70 9.14 4.11
CA GLY A 185 -11.47 8.81 4.85
C GLY A 185 -10.51 7.88 4.11
N ALA A 186 -11.02 6.92 3.34
CA ALA A 186 -10.17 6.02 2.54
C ALA A 186 -9.48 6.76 1.39
N ALA A 187 -10.21 7.61 0.65
CA ALA A 187 -9.65 8.43 -0.41
C ALA A 187 -8.65 9.47 0.12
N ASN A 188 -8.97 10.09 1.26
CA ASN A 188 -8.11 11.06 1.95
C ASN A 188 -6.76 10.44 2.35
N LEU A 189 -6.78 9.28 3.02
CA LEU A 189 -5.54 8.58 3.39
C LEU A 189 -4.76 8.07 2.17
N SER A 190 -5.44 7.59 1.13
CA SER A 190 -4.79 7.18 -0.12
C SER A 190 -4.06 8.35 -0.80
N CYS A 191 -4.68 9.54 -0.81
CA CYS A 191 -4.06 10.76 -1.31
C CYS A 191 -2.87 11.20 -0.44
N ALA A 192 -3.00 11.16 0.88
CA ALA A 192 -1.89 11.46 1.79
C ALA A 192 -0.68 10.53 1.56
N VAL A 193 -0.92 9.24 1.33
CA VAL A 193 0.14 8.29 0.97
C VAL A 193 0.84 8.73 -0.32
N ARG A 194 0.11 9.20 -1.33
CA ARG A 194 0.69 9.70 -2.59
C ARG A 194 1.59 10.92 -2.37
N ILE A 195 1.13 11.86 -1.56
CA ILE A 195 1.88 13.07 -1.20
C ILE A 195 3.17 12.67 -0.46
N MET A 196 3.07 11.85 0.61
CA MET A 196 4.24 11.41 1.39
C MET A 196 5.22 10.57 0.56
N ALA A 197 4.72 9.73 -0.36
CA ALA A 197 5.55 8.94 -1.26
C ALA A 197 6.31 9.79 -2.29
N HIS A 198 5.95 11.07 -2.43
CA HIS A 198 6.76 12.03 -3.16
C HIS A 198 7.72 12.77 -2.21
N THR A 199 7.21 13.36 -1.12
CA THR A 199 8.00 14.30 -0.30
C THR A 199 9.04 13.63 0.60
N VAL A 200 8.73 12.48 1.19
CA VAL A 200 9.68 11.76 2.06
C VAL A 200 10.84 11.19 1.23
N PRO A 201 10.64 10.48 0.10
CA PRO A 201 11.75 10.08 -0.77
C PRO A 201 12.56 11.25 -1.33
N ARG A 202 11.91 12.37 -1.67
CA ARG A 202 12.59 13.57 -2.17
C ARG A 202 13.54 14.18 -1.15
N ASP A 203 13.21 14.14 0.14
CA ASP A 203 14.03 14.75 1.20
C ASP A 203 14.83 13.74 2.06
N GLY A 204 14.53 12.45 2.00
CA GLY A 204 15.20 11.40 2.78
C GLY A 204 14.85 11.37 4.28
N VAL A 205 13.91 12.19 4.74
CA VAL A 205 13.53 12.33 6.17
C VAL A 205 12.00 12.39 6.33
N ILE A 206 11.51 12.00 7.50
CA ILE A 206 10.11 12.23 7.91
C ILE A 206 9.93 13.69 8.33
N HIS A 207 10.86 14.22 9.14
CA HIS A 207 10.85 15.60 9.61
C HIS A 207 12.22 16.26 9.43
N GLY A 208 12.22 17.47 8.88
CA GLY A 208 13.41 18.29 8.75
C GLY A 208 13.09 19.65 8.14
N TYR A 209 14.14 20.44 7.94
CA TYR A 209 14.07 21.73 7.26
C TYR A 209 15.30 21.93 6.38
N LYS A 210 15.08 22.53 5.20
CA LYS A 210 16.13 23.10 4.35
C LYS A 210 15.93 24.61 4.31
N GLY A 211 16.70 25.35 5.11
CA GLY A 211 16.41 26.75 5.39
C GLY A 211 15.04 26.90 6.06
N LYS A 212 14.17 27.74 5.49
CA LYS A 212 12.78 27.92 5.98
C LYS A 212 11.80 26.86 5.46
N ARG A 213 12.20 26.05 4.48
CA ARG A 213 11.32 25.07 3.84
C ARG A 213 11.26 23.77 4.65
N GLY A 214 10.07 23.34 5.04
CA GLY A 214 9.84 22.03 5.65
C GLY A 214 10.22 20.88 4.71
N GLN A 215 10.71 19.78 5.29
CA GLN A 215 11.12 18.57 4.58
C GLN A 215 10.32 17.34 5.00
N GLY A 216 10.22 16.38 4.09
CA GLY A 216 9.47 15.16 4.27
C GLY A 216 7.99 15.44 4.47
N VAL A 217 7.43 14.87 5.53
CA VAL A 217 6.04 15.14 5.94
C VAL A 217 5.85 16.58 6.39
N THR A 218 6.91 17.28 6.82
CA THR A 218 6.81 18.68 7.26
C THR A 218 6.55 19.65 6.10
N ALA A 219 6.75 19.19 4.85
CA ALA A 219 6.47 20.02 3.68
C ALA A 219 4.97 20.33 3.51
N ASP A 220 4.09 19.41 3.90
CA ASP A 220 2.65 19.52 3.63
C ASP A 220 1.76 19.57 4.89
N TRP A 221 2.25 19.11 6.07
CA TRP A 221 1.41 18.95 7.26
C TRP A 221 1.82 19.85 8.43
N GLY A 222 0.93 20.78 8.79
CA GLY A 222 1.11 21.78 9.86
C GLY A 222 1.54 21.24 11.24
N PRO A 223 0.93 20.16 11.77
CA PRO A 223 1.32 19.51 13.02
C PRO A 223 2.80 19.16 13.10
N MET A 224 3.44 18.90 11.97
CA MET A 224 4.85 18.57 11.89
C MET A 224 5.75 19.77 12.18
N HIS A 225 5.25 20.99 12.31
CA HIS A 225 6.02 22.13 12.82
C HIS A 225 6.09 22.16 14.36
N SER A 226 5.11 21.60 15.06
CA SER A 226 5.06 21.58 16.53
C SER A 226 5.87 20.43 17.12
N SER A 227 6.91 20.75 17.91
CA SER A 227 7.72 19.73 18.59
C SER A 227 6.89 18.86 19.55
N ALA A 228 5.91 19.46 20.24
CA ALA A 228 5.02 18.74 21.15
C ALA A 228 4.15 17.71 20.41
N LYS A 229 3.56 18.08 19.27
CA LYS A 229 2.75 17.16 18.45
C LYS A 229 3.61 16.03 17.87
N ARG A 230 4.81 16.34 17.37
CA ARG A 230 5.77 15.33 16.91
C ARG A 230 6.14 14.33 18.02
N ARG A 231 6.42 14.81 19.25
CA ARG A 231 6.71 13.93 20.41
C ARG A 231 5.53 13.04 20.77
N ASP A 232 4.29 13.55 20.75
CA ASP A 232 3.10 12.74 20.99
C ASP A 232 2.92 11.64 19.91
N MET A 233 3.12 11.99 18.64
CA MET A 233 3.06 11.03 17.53
C MET A 233 4.13 9.95 17.65
N ALA A 234 5.40 10.35 17.76
CA ALA A 234 6.54 9.45 17.88
C ALA A 234 6.44 8.56 19.13
N GLY A 235 6.04 9.14 20.27
CA GLY A 235 5.83 8.39 21.51
C GLY A 235 4.74 7.33 21.35
N TRP A 236 3.64 7.64 20.66
CA TRP A 236 2.61 6.64 20.36
C TRP A 236 3.13 5.54 19.42
N LEU A 237 3.83 5.91 18.34
CA LEU A 237 4.37 4.96 17.35
C LEU A 237 5.37 3.98 17.95
N LYS A 238 6.30 4.46 18.76
CA LYS A 238 7.33 3.63 19.44
C LYS A 238 6.75 2.54 20.34
N ARG A 239 5.50 2.69 20.81
CA ARG A 239 4.85 1.68 21.64
C ARG A 239 4.20 0.54 20.86
N GLN A 240 4.08 0.67 19.54
CA GLN A 240 3.37 -0.31 18.72
C GLN A 240 4.28 -1.49 18.37
N ASN A 241 3.69 -2.69 18.21
CA ASN A 241 4.45 -3.92 17.96
C ASN A 241 5.29 -3.86 16.69
N TYR A 242 4.87 -3.10 15.67
CA TYR A 242 5.63 -2.90 14.43
C TYR A 242 6.85 -1.96 14.58
N CYS A 243 7.00 -1.28 15.73
CA CYS A 243 8.17 -0.45 16.04
C CYS A 243 9.04 -0.99 17.17
N LYS A 244 8.60 -2.04 17.84
CA LYS A 244 9.38 -2.75 18.85
C LYS A 244 10.18 -3.86 18.19
N PRO A 245 11.40 -4.14 18.65
CA PRO A 245 12.14 -5.31 18.19
C PRO A 245 11.40 -6.60 18.58
N VAL A 246 11.56 -7.64 17.77
CA VAL A 246 10.81 -8.91 17.87
C VAL A 246 11.02 -9.62 19.23
N ASN A 247 12.22 -9.49 19.80
CA ASN A 247 12.54 -10.02 21.13
C ASN A 247 11.72 -9.35 22.26
N ALA A 248 11.33 -8.09 22.10
CA ALA A 248 10.55 -7.32 23.08
C ALA A 248 9.04 -7.56 22.97
N THR A 249 8.57 -8.21 21.90
CA THR A 249 7.15 -8.51 21.66
C THR A 249 6.81 -9.99 21.87
N ARG A 250 7.81 -10.87 22.06
CA ARG A 250 7.60 -12.29 22.34
C ARG A 250 6.95 -12.49 23.72
N PRO A 251 5.83 -13.22 23.84
CA PRO A 251 5.29 -13.61 25.14
C PRO A 251 6.32 -14.43 25.93
N ARG A 252 6.43 -14.19 27.25
CA ARG A 252 7.23 -15.05 28.13
C ARG A 252 6.62 -16.45 28.17
N SER A 253 7.46 -17.49 28.16
CA SER A 253 7.03 -18.86 28.43
C SER A 253 6.30 -18.88 29.78
N ARG A 254 5.12 -19.50 29.82
CA ARG A 254 4.42 -19.74 31.09
C ARG A 254 5.27 -20.74 31.92
N PRO A 255 5.44 -20.53 33.24
CA PRO A 255 6.11 -21.49 34.13
C PRO A 255 5.44 -22.86 34.11
#